data_AF-A0A9E0PKX0-F1
#
_entry.id   AF-A0A9E0PKX0-F1
#
_cell.length_a   1.000
_cell.length_b   1.000
_cell.length_c   1.000
_cell.angle_alpha   90.00
_cell.angle_beta   90.00
_cell.angle_gamma   90.00
#
_symmetry.space_group_name_H-M   'P 1'
#
loop_
_entity.id
_entity.type
_entity.pdbx_description
1 polymer ?
#
loop_
_entity_poly.entity_id
_entity_poly.type
_entity_poly.pdbx_seq_one_letter_code
_entity_poly.pdbx_strand_id
1 'polypeptide(L)'
;MKKPARWEVALMIVAFVAMLAALGWRRNQAERDSLHHLEAMQRIEDMRLGVATAVPVAKWLNAHLDSHNLAILDLMYGDAKVQKNSTLLLEQDWQPLDAAKVVEAMVSSDYVEVRERLIALLARQTGQKFAGDLNGWESWIAQQKIVPTKAESASYLDFKALLYHRLDPRLVHHFAIGKLSRVPPQEIFWAGPKYFAAPLRRPQLLSAAQASYLVPSDLVFGIVDESGAAIAFPLRIIAWHNVVEVELGGALVTAFYDEQKKTMVAYGSLGKGFSCQFSSSAFLYGGERLLTDERSHSLWSARTGRPLVCDQSLQGAQLKALPVVATSWAAWVKEHPATKVLPIETGFDRDYRSR
;
A
#
# COMPACT_ATOMS: atom_id res chain seq x y z
N MET A 1 -4.32 -41.48 -42.35
CA MET A 1 -3.59 -40.37 -41.70
C MET A 1 -2.12 -40.78 -41.57
N LYS A 2 -1.18 -40.10 -42.24
CA LYS A 2 0.25 -40.43 -42.20
C LYS A 2 0.82 -40.06 -40.83
N LYS A 3 1.50 -40.99 -40.16
CA LYS A 3 2.23 -40.72 -38.91
C LYS A 3 3.40 -39.76 -39.23
N PRO A 4 3.63 -38.72 -38.41
CA PRO A 4 4.73 -37.78 -38.63
C PRO A 4 6.07 -38.53 -38.60
N ALA A 5 7.00 -38.11 -39.45
CA ALA A 5 8.32 -38.70 -39.50
C ALA A 5 9.06 -38.43 -38.17
N ARG A 6 9.92 -39.36 -37.73
CA ARG A 6 10.62 -39.27 -36.44
C ARG A 6 11.37 -37.95 -36.23
N TRP A 7 11.84 -37.30 -37.29
CA TRP A 7 12.52 -36.01 -37.23
C TRP A 7 11.56 -34.82 -37.01
N GLU A 8 10.31 -34.89 -37.47
CA GLU A 8 9.29 -33.84 -37.25
C GLU A 8 8.86 -33.80 -35.78
N VAL A 9 8.70 -34.97 -35.17
CA VAL A 9 8.40 -35.10 -33.72
C VAL A 9 9.56 -34.56 -32.88
N ALA A 10 10.81 -34.84 -33.28
CA ALA A 10 11.98 -34.30 -32.59
C ALA A 10 12.06 -32.77 -32.70
N LEU A 11 11.77 -32.19 -33.88
CA LEU A 11 11.74 -30.74 -34.08
C LEU A 11 10.66 -30.05 -33.24
N MET A 12 9.46 -30.65 -33.14
CA MET A 12 8.39 -30.13 -32.29
C MET A 12 8.76 -30.14 -30.81
N ILE A 13 9.43 -31.19 -30.33
CA ILE A 13 9.86 -31.28 -28.92
C ILE A 13 10.91 -30.20 -28.63
N VAL A 14 11.88 -29.99 -29.53
CA VAL A 14 12.91 -28.96 -29.37
C VAL A 14 12.28 -27.55 -29.38
N ALA A 15 11.34 -27.28 -30.29
CA ALA A 15 10.62 -26.00 -30.33
C ALA A 15 9.79 -25.76 -29.06
N PHE A 16 9.14 -26.79 -28.53
CA PHE A 16 8.36 -26.69 -27.29
C PHE A 16 9.23 -26.45 -26.06
N VAL A 17 10.37 -27.14 -25.95
CA VAL A 17 11.36 -26.91 -24.87
C VAL A 17 11.96 -25.52 -24.96
N ALA A 18 12.29 -25.03 -26.16
CA ALA A 18 12.79 -23.67 -26.37
C ALA A 18 11.73 -22.60 -25.99
N MET A 19 10.46 -22.85 -26.29
CA MET A 19 9.35 -21.97 -25.91
C MET A 19 9.15 -21.93 -24.38
N LEU A 20 9.18 -23.09 -23.71
CA LEU A 20 9.09 -23.16 -22.25
C LEU A 20 10.29 -22.51 -21.56
N ALA A 21 11.50 -22.69 -22.10
CA ALA A 21 12.70 -22.02 -21.62
C ALA A 21 12.63 -20.49 -21.82
N ALA A 22 12.11 -20.03 -22.96
CA ALA A 22 11.89 -18.59 -23.22
C ALA A 22 10.80 -18.00 -22.32
N LEU A 23 9.72 -18.74 -22.05
CA LEU A 23 8.66 -18.35 -21.10
C LEU A 23 9.17 -18.32 -19.66
N GLY A 24 9.94 -19.33 -19.24
CA GLY A 24 10.59 -19.37 -17.93
C GLY A 24 11.63 -18.27 -17.75
N TRP A 25 12.40 -17.98 -18.80
CA TRP A 25 13.36 -16.88 -18.81
C TRP A 25 12.69 -15.50 -18.72
N ARG A 26 11.62 -15.27 -19.50
CA ARG A 26 10.82 -14.04 -19.42
C ARG A 26 10.13 -13.85 -18.06
N ARG A 27 9.59 -14.92 -17.48
CA ARG A 27 9.01 -14.90 -16.14
C ARG A 27 10.07 -14.58 -15.08
N ASN A 28 11.23 -15.23 -15.14
CA ASN A 28 12.35 -14.94 -14.25
C ASN A 28 12.94 -13.54 -14.44
N GLN A 29 12.80 -12.93 -15.63
CA GLN A 29 13.24 -11.55 -15.85
C GLN A 29 12.24 -10.56 -15.28
N ALA A 30 10.93 -10.74 -15.51
CA ALA A 30 9.90 -9.91 -14.88
C ALA A 30 9.91 -10.00 -13.34
N GLU A 31 10.15 -11.19 -12.78
CA GLU A 31 10.32 -11.38 -11.33
C GLU A 31 11.60 -10.71 -10.82
N ARG A 32 12.72 -10.79 -11.55
CA ARG A 32 13.99 -10.10 -11.19
C ARG A 32 13.90 -8.59 -11.30
N ASP A 33 13.29 -8.07 -12.35
CA ASP A 33 13.08 -6.64 -12.55
C ASP A 33 12.13 -6.08 -11.48
N SER A 34 11.12 -6.86 -11.07
CA SER A 34 10.25 -6.54 -9.93
C SER A 34 11.01 -6.53 -8.61
N LEU A 35 11.89 -7.52 -8.36
CA LEU A 35 12.73 -7.57 -7.17
C LEU A 35 13.75 -6.43 -7.10
N HIS A 36 14.44 -6.13 -8.21
CA HIS A 36 15.39 -5.01 -8.27
C HIS A 36 14.68 -3.66 -8.16
N HIS A 37 13.47 -3.54 -8.70
CA HIS A 37 12.61 -2.38 -8.47
C HIS A 37 12.25 -2.28 -6.98
N LEU A 38 11.76 -3.36 -6.35
CA LEU A 38 11.42 -3.39 -4.93
C LEU A 38 12.62 -3.02 -4.05
N GLU A 39 13.81 -3.54 -4.32
CA GLU A 39 15.04 -3.21 -3.59
C GLU A 39 15.49 -1.76 -3.78
N ALA A 40 15.44 -1.24 -5.01
CA ALA A 40 15.74 0.16 -5.30
C ALA A 40 14.73 1.10 -4.64
N MET A 41 13.45 0.72 -4.65
CA MET A 41 12.37 1.45 -4.01
C MET A 41 12.48 1.41 -2.49
N GLN A 42 12.85 0.27 -1.94
CA GLN A 42 13.11 0.11 -0.52
C GLN A 42 14.28 0.99 -0.08
N ARG A 43 15.36 1.09 -0.86
CA ARG A 43 16.48 2.01 -0.60
C ARG A 43 16.10 3.50 -0.69
N ILE A 44 15.27 3.88 -1.66
CA ILE A 44 14.76 5.26 -1.79
C ILE A 44 13.88 5.63 -0.59
N GLU A 45 13.05 4.69 -0.15
CA GLU A 45 12.18 4.85 1.01
C GLU A 45 12.98 4.81 2.34
N ASP A 46 14.09 4.05 2.40
CA ASP A 46 15.00 3.99 3.56
C ASP A 46 15.67 5.34 3.79
N MET A 47 16.07 5.99 2.70
CA MET A 47 16.62 7.34 2.72
C MET A 47 15.58 8.41 3.10
N ARG A 48 14.28 8.13 2.96
CA ARG A 48 13.22 9.11 3.13
C ARG A 48 12.45 9.03 4.44
N LEU A 49 12.23 7.84 4.98
CA LEU A 49 11.48 7.62 6.22
C LEU A 49 12.35 7.55 7.49
N GLY A 50 13.67 7.71 7.38
CA GLY A 50 14.55 7.91 8.54
C GLY A 50 14.66 6.70 9.47
N VAL A 51 15.28 5.61 9.00
CA VAL A 51 15.57 4.42 9.84
C VAL A 51 16.25 4.78 11.18
N ALA A 52 17.10 5.82 11.18
CA ALA A 52 17.78 6.31 12.38
C ALA A 52 16.84 6.83 13.49
N THR A 53 15.67 7.37 13.14
CA THR A 53 14.68 7.87 14.11
C THR A 53 13.68 6.81 14.55
N ALA A 54 13.56 5.69 13.83
CA ALA A 54 12.62 4.64 14.14
C ALA A 54 12.96 3.85 15.42
N VAL A 55 14.24 3.51 15.61
CA VAL A 55 14.69 2.68 16.75
C VAL A 55 14.46 3.35 18.11
N PRO A 56 14.80 4.65 18.32
CA PRO A 56 14.49 5.33 19.57
C PRO A 56 12.99 5.39 19.88
N VAL A 57 12.16 5.61 18.86
CA VAL A 57 10.68 5.64 19.00
C VAL A 57 10.15 4.29 19.43
N ALA A 58 10.56 3.21 18.75
CA ALA A 58 10.16 1.86 19.10
C ALA A 58 10.61 1.47 20.52
N LYS A 59 11.83 1.84 20.91
CA LYS A 59 12.33 1.61 22.27
C LYS A 59 11.49 2.34 23.32
N TRP A 60 11.14 3.60 23.07
CA TRP A 60 10.28 4.36 23.97
C TRP A 60 8.89 3.74 24.07
N LEU A 61 8.25 3.41 22.94
CA LEU A 61 6.94 2.78 22.91
C LEU A 61 6.93 1.44 23.66
N ASN A 62 7.93 0.58 23.44
CA ASN A 62 8.00 -0.72 24.10
C ASN A 62 8.10 -0.60 25.63
N ALA A 63 8.60 0.52 26.16
CA ALA A 63 8.65 0.78 27.60
C ALA A 63 7.35 1.36 28.18
N HIS A 64 6.43 1.86 27.35
CA HIS A 64 5.19 2.54 27.76
C HIS A 64 3.92 1.87 27.23
N LEU A 65 4.06 0.74 26.54
CA LEU A 65 2.95 -0.01 25.99
C LEU A 65 2.11 -0.63 27.12
N ASP A 66 0.79 -0.67 26.95
CA ASP A 66 -0.08 -1.37 27.90
C ASP A 66 0.19 -2.89 27.91
N SER A 67 -0.20 -3.52 29.02
CA SER A 67 0.12 -4.92 29.30
C SER A 67 -0.49 -5.89 28.29
N HIS A 68 -1.66 -5.60 27.72
CA HIS A 68 -2.31 -6.49 26.74
C HIS A 68 -1.58 -6.44 25.41
N ASN A 69 -1.28 -5.23 24.93
CA ASN A 69 -0.48 -5.04 23.74
C ASN A 69 0.90 -5.69 23.86
N LEU A 70 1.55 -5.52 25.02
CA LEU A 70 2.85 -6.14 25.27
C LEU A 70 2.72 -7.67 25.30
N ALA A 71 1.71 -8.20 25.98
CA ALA A 71 1.46 -9.64 26.05
C ALA A 71 1.28 -10.27 24.66
N ILE A 72 0.55 -9.62 23.75
CA ILE A 72 0.38 -10.13 22.37
C ILE A 72 1.71 -10.12 21.61
N LEU A 73 2.51 -9.05 21.71
CA LEU A 73 3.84 -9.00 21.09
C LEU A 73 4.79 -10.05 21.71
N ASP A 74 4.71 -10.28 23.01
CA ASP A 74 5.48 -11.27 23.74
C ASP A 74 5.11 -12.71 23.34
N LEU A 75 3.85 -12.96 22.97
CA LEU A 75 3.46 -14.25 22.37
C LEU A 75 4.13 -14.50 21.02
N MET A 76 4.52 -13.46 20.30
CA MET A 76 5.23 -13.60 19.03
C MET A 76 6.74 -13.75 19.23
N TYR A 77 7.32 -12.98 20.16
CA TYR A 77 8.78 -12.75 20.20
C TYR A 77 9.44 -13.04 21.55
N GLY A 78 8.67 -13.20 22.63
CA GLY A 78 9.20 -13.47 23.96
C GLY A 78 9.79 -14.88 24.08
N ASP A 79 10.55 -15.14 25.15
CA ASP A 79 10.98 -16.49 25.50
C ASP A 79 9.80 -17.33 26.05
N ALA A 80 10.01 -18.63 26.28
CA ALA A 80 8.95 -19.53 26.73
C ALA A 80 8.30 -19.11 28.08
N LYS A 81 9.06 -18.50 28.98
CA LYS A 81 8.55 -18.03 30.29
C LYS A 81 7.68 -16.79 30.10
N VAL A 82 8.15 -15.86 29.28
CA VAL A 82 7.42 -14.64 28.91
C VAL A 82 6.12 -15.00 28.18
N GLN A 83 6.19 -15.85 27.15
CA GLN A 83 5.02 -16.32 26.41
C GLN A 83 3.97 -16.97 27.33
N LYS A 84 4.40 -17.80 28.29
CA LYS A 84 3.50 -18.41 29.28
C LYS A 84 2.79 -17.37 30.15
N ASN A 85 3.52 -16.38 30.67
CA ASN A 85 2.93 -15.33 31.50
C ASN A 85 1.96 -14.46 30.69
N SER A 86 2.31 -14.11 29.46
CA SER A 86 1.46 -13.34 28.54
C SER A 86 0.19 -14.09 28.15
N THR A 87 0.28 -15.42 27.99
CA THR A 87 -0.91 -16.27 27.78
C THR A 87 -1.83 -16.21 28.99
N LEU A 88 -1.29 -16.36 30.21
CA LEU A 88 -2.08 -16.30 31.43
C LEU A 88 -2.78 -14.95 31.61
N LEU A 89 -2.10 -13.84 31.33
CA LEU A 89 -2.70 -12.50 31.38
C LEU A 89 -3.92 -12.42 30.46
N LEU A 90 -3.73 -12.72 29.17
CA LEU A 90 -4.79 -12.63 28.16
C LEU A 90 -5.93 -13.63 28.41
N GLU A 91 -5.65 -14.74 29.10
CA GLU A 91 -6.69 -15.71 29.47
C GLU A 91 -7.52 -15.29 30.68
N GLN A 92 -6.94 -14.52 31.60
CA GLN A 92 -7.61 -14.04 32.82
C GLN A 92 -8.35 -12.73 32.59
N ASP A 93 -7.79 -11.88 31.74
CA ASP A 93 -8.32 -10.57 31.39
C ASP A 93 -8.31 -10.47 29.87
N TRP A 94 -9.45 -10.75 29.23
CA TRP A 94 -9.60 -10.65 27.77
C TRP A 94 -10.36 -9.38 27.42
N GLN A 95 -9.75 -8.50 26.62
CA GLN A 95 -10.34 -7.21 26.26
C GLN A 95 -11.02 -7.27 24.88
N PRO A 96 -12.03 -6.41 24.62
CA PRO A 96 -12.81 -6.46 23.38
C PRO A 96 -11.97 -6.40 22.09
N LEU A 97 -10.86 -5.66 22.10
CA LEU A 97 -9.99 -5.48 20.93
C LEU A 97 -8.90 -6.54 20.79
N ASP A 98 -8.71 -7.41 21.78
CA ASP A 98 -7.59 -8.36 21.78
C ASP A 98 -7.70 -9.38 20.65
N ALA A 99 -8.93 -9.80 20.30
CA ALA A 99 -9.15 -10.67 19.15
C ALA A 99 -8.60 -10.04 17.85
N ALA A 100 -8.87 -8.76 17.61
CA ALA A 100 -8.40 -8.06 16.42
C ALA A 100 -6.87 -7.93 16.40
N LYS A 101 -6.26 -7.58 17.53
CA LYS A 101 -4.80 -7.50 17.66
C LYS A 101 -4.12 -8.84 17.44
N VAL A 102 -4.68 -9.93 17.99
CA VAL A 102 -4.13 -11.29 17.81
C VAL A 102 -4.26 -11.76 16.36
N VAL A 103 -5.37 -11.46 15.68
CA VAL A 103 -5.53 -11.73 14.24
C VAL A 103 -4.50 -10.95 13.44
N GLU A 104 -4.29 -9.68 13.75
CA GLU A 104 -3.31 -8.82 13.07
C GLU A 104 -1.86 -9.29 13.30
N ALA A 105 -1.53 -9.72 14.51
CA ALA A 105 -0.27 -10.37 14.85
C ALA A 105 -0.08 -11.68 14.06
N MET A 106 -1.13 -12.48 13.91
CA MET A 106 -1.10 -13.72 13.14
C MET A 106 -0.86 -13.48 11.64
N VAL A 107 -1.42 -12.42 11.06
CA VAL A 107 -1.16 -12.00 9.66
C VAL A 107 0.28 -11.55 9.46
N SER A 108 0.89 -10.98 10.50
CA SER A 108 2.23 -10.38 10.44
C SER A 108 3.36 -11.38 10.75
N SER A 109 3.08 -12.68 10.89
CA SER A 109 4.08 -13.69 11.23
C SER A 109 4.04 -14.87 10.26
N ASP A 110 5.19 -15.20 9.69
CA ASP A 110 5.37 -16.40 8.86
C ASP A 110 5.76 -17.65 9.67
N TYR A 111 6.03 -17.50 10.98
CA TYR A 111 6.44 -18.61 11.85
C TYR A 111 5.24 -19.47 12.25
N VAL A 112 5.27 -20.76 11.89
CA VAL A 112 4.17 -21.71 12.12
C VAL A 112 3.85 -21.81 13.61
N GLU A 113 4.85 -21.93 14.46
CA GLU A 113 4.69 -22.10 15.91
C GLU A 113 4.03 -20.88 16.56
N VAL A 114 4.35 -19.68 16.06
CA VAL A 114 3.71 -18.44 16.51
C VAL A 114 2.25 -18.43 16.08
N ARG A 115 1.96 -18.75 14.80
CA ARG A 115 0.58 -18.78 14.29
C ARG A 115 -0.27 -19.79 15.04
N GLU A 116 0.22 -21.00 15.29
CA GLU A 116 -0.50 -22.02 16.05
C GLU A 116 -0.82 -21.57 17.47
N ARG A 117 0.12 -20.90 18.15
CA ARG A 117 -0.09 -20.33 19.48
C ARG A 117 -1.20 -19.28 19.49
N LEU A 118 -1.17 -18.35 18.53
CA LEU A 118 -2.17 -17.29 18.40
C LEU A 118 -3.55 -17.85 18.03
N ILE A 119 -3.61 -18.83 17.13
CA ILE A 119 -4.85 -19.56 16.78
C ILE A 119 -5.43 -20.25 18.01
N ALA A 120 -4.60 -20.91 18.80
CA ALA A 120 -5.04 -21.62 19.99
C ALA A 120 -5.60 -20.65 21.05
N LEU A 121 -4.95 -19.49 21.24
CA LEU A 121 -5.45 -18.43 22.13
C LEU A 121 -6.81 -17.90 21.65
N LEU A 122 -6.91 -17.53 20.36
CA LEU A 122 -8.15 -17.05 19.76
C LEU A 122 -9.29 -18.06 19.94
N ALA A 123 -9.05 -19.34 19.66
CA ALA A 123 -10.07 -20.37 19.78
C ALA A 123 -10.54 -20.54 21.23
N ARG A 124 -9.64 -20.48 22.22
CA ARG A 124 -10.00 -20.56 23.65
C ARG A 124 -10.80 -19.36 24.13
N GLN A 125 -10.40 -18.15 23.74
CA GLN A 125 -11.02 -16.92 24.24
C GLN A 125 -12.34 -16.56 23.55
N THR A 126 -12.49 -16.91 22.29
CA THR A 126 -13.67 -16.53 21.48
C THR A 126 -14.66 -17.69 21.26
N GLY A 127 -14.23 -18.93 21.51
CA GLY A 127 -14.96 -20.14 21.14
C GLY A 127 -15.04 -20.42 19.63
N GLN A 128 -14.48 -19.56 18.78
CA GLN A 128 -14.51 -19.71 17.33
C GLN A 128 -13.48 -20.73 16.84
N LYS A 129 -13.77 -21.37 15.71
CA LYS A 129 -12.93 -22.44 15.12
C LYS A 129 -12.45 -22.12 13.70
N PHE A 130 -12.20 -20.84 13.42
CA PHE A 130 -11.73 -20.41 12.09
C PHE A 130 -10.28 -20.83 11.80
N ALA A 131 -9.51 -21.21 12.83
CA ALA A 131 -8.09 -21.54 12.68
C ALA A 131 -7.33 -20.41 11.93
N GLY A 132 -6.72 -20.73 10.80
CA GLY A 132 -6.01 -19.75 9.96
C GLY A 132 -6.89 -19.01 8.93
N ASP A 133 -8.21 -19.18 8.94
CA ASP A 133 -9.12 -18.46 8.03
C ASP A 133 -9.27 -16.98 8.44
N LEU A 134 -8.50 -16.13 7.77
CA LEU A 134 -8.48 -14.68 8.00
C LEU A 134 -9.82 -14.03 7.66
N ASN A 135 -10.48 -14.45 6.58
CA ASN A 135 -11.77 -13.87 6.18
C ASN A 135 -12.85 -14.18 7.22
N GLY A 136 -12.82 -15.39 7.80
CA GLY A 136 -13.68 -15.79 8.90
C GLY A 136 -13.46 -14.92 10.15
N TRP A 137 -12.21 -14.72 10.54
CA TRP A 137 -11.86 -13.83 11.66
C TRP A 137 -12.27 -12.38 11.43
N GLU A 138 -11.92 -11.80 10.29
CA GLU A 138 -12.29 -10.42 9.94
C GLU A 138 -13.81 -10.22 9.94
N SER A 139 -14.55 -11.17 9.36
CA SER A 139 -16.01 -11.16 9.36
C SER A 139 -16.61 -11.21 10.76
N TRP A 140 -16.06 -12.07 11.64
CA TRP A 140 -16.52 -12.19 13.02
C TRP A 140 -16.19 -10.94 13.85
N ILE A 141 -15.00 -10.37 13.70
CA ILE A 141 -14.60 -9.13 14.37
C ILE A 141 -15.53 -7.99 13.95
N ALA A 142 -15.81 -7.85 12.64
CA ALA A 142 -16.74 -6.83 12.14
C ALA A 142 -18.15 -6.97 12.72
N GLN A 143 -18.62 -8.21 12.94
CA GLN A 143 -19.93 -8.48 13.56
C GLN A 143 -20.01 -8.05 15.03
N GLN A 144 -18.88 -7.94 15.73
CA GLN A 144 -18.85 -7.44 17.11
C GLN A 144 -19.20 -5.94 17.20
N LYS A 145 -19.08 -5.19 16.08
CA LYS A 145 -19.40 -3.75 16.00
C LYS A 145 -18.73 -2.92 17.10
N ILE A 146 -17.51 -3.28 17.47
CA ILE A 146 -16.74 -2.59 18.51
C ILE A 146 -16.30 -1.22 17.99
N VAL A 147 -16.76 -0.16 18.67
CA VAL A 147 -16.32 1.21 18.43
C VAL A 147 -15.40 1.62 19.58
N PRO A 148 -14.08 1.67 19.38
CA PRO A 148 -13.14 1.99 20.44
C PRO A 148 -13.26 3.46 20.87
N THR A 149 -13.05 3.70 22.15
CA THR A 149 -12.81 5.04 22.69
C THR A 149 -11.53 5.65 22.10
N LYS A 150 -11.32 6.95 22.33
CA LYS A 150 -10.07 7.62 21.92
C LYS A 150 -8.82 6.98 22.56
N ALA A 151 -8.91 6.59 23.83
CA ALA A 151 -7.81 5.98 24.55
C ALA A 151 -7.49 4.57 24.02
N GLU A 152 -8.51 3.74 23.80
CA GLU A 152 -8.35 2.42 23.19
C GLU A 152 -7.82 2.52 21.76
N SER A 153 -8.28 3.52 20.99
CA SER A 153 -7.76 3.77 19.65
C SER A 153 -6.27 4.12 19.68
N ALA A 154 -5.84 5.01 20.59
CA ALA A 154 -4.43 5.37 20.75
C ALA A 154 -3.58 4.16 21.15
N SER A 155 -4.02 3.38 22.14
CA SER A 155 -3.36 2.12 22.53
C SER A 155 -3.25 1.15 21.35
N TYR A 156 -4.30 0.99 20.54
CA TYR A 156 -4.23 0.14 19.36
C TYR A 156 -3.22 0.65 18.32
N LEU A 157 -3.13 1.97 18.11
CA LEU A 157 -2.12 2.55 17.21
C LEU A 157 -0.69 2.28 17.73
N ASP A 158 -0.45 2.39 19.04
CA ASP A 158 0.86 2.07 19.63
C ASP A 158 1.22 0.59 19.44
N PHE A 159 0.25 -0.32 19.55
CA PHE A 159 0.42 -1.73 19.19
C PHE A 159 0.81 -1.91 17.73
N LYS A 160 0.08 -1.29 16.79
CA LYS A 160 0.39 -1.34 15.36
C LYS A 160 1.79 -0.80 15.07
N ALA A 161 2.18 0.31 15.69
CA ALA A 161 3.52 0.88 15.54
C ALA A 161 4.61 -0.15 15.84
N LEU A 162 4.51 -0.87 16.96
CA LEU A 162 5.50 -1.86 17.35
C LEU A 162 5.39 -3.19 16.61
N LEU A 163 4.19 -3.61 16.24
CA LEU A 163 3.98 -4.79 15.42
C LEU A 163 4.65 -4.61 14.05
N TYR A 164 4.35 -3.50 13.38
CA TYR A 164 4.85 -3.23 12.04
C TYR A 164 6.31 -2.79 12.01
N HIS A 165 6.82 -2.15 13.06
CA HIS A 165 8.25 -1.85 13.21
C HIS A 165 9.14 -3.10 13.03
N ARG A 166 8.65 -4.28 13.43
CA ARG A 166 9.39 -5.54 13.31
C ARG A 166 9.39 -6.11 11.89
N LEU A 167 8.40 -5.76 11.07
CA LEU A 167 8.41 -6.07 9.64
C LEU A 167 9.32 -5.10 8.89
N ASP A 168 9.19 -3.81 9.23
CA ASP A 168 9.98 -2.73 8.67
C ASP A 168 10.06 -1.60 9.69
N PRO A 169 11.28 -1.22 10.15
CA PRO A 169 11.45 -0.23 11.19
C PRO A 169 10.71 1.09 10.94
N ARG A 170 10.59 1.50 9.68
CA ARG A 170 10.05 2.79 9.24
C ARG A 170 8.55 2.90 9.49
N LEU A 171 7.83 1.78 9.51
CA LEU A 171 6.37 1.75 9.66
C LEU A 171 5.91 2.24 11.03
N VAL A 172 6.80 2.27 12.02
CA VAL A 172 6.53 2.83 13.35
C VAL A 172 5.96 4.25 13.25
N HIS A 173 6.43 5.06 12.31
CA HIS A 173 6.07 6.46 12.18
C HIS A 173 4.62 6.71 11.74
N HIS A 174 3.94 5.71 11.16
CA HIS A 174 2.55 5.84 10.76
C HIS A 174 1.58 5.90 11.94
N PHE A 175 1.94 5.26 13.05
CA PHE A 175 1.02 5.04 14.16
C PHE A 175 1.53 5.58 15.50
N ALA A 176 2.85 5.69 15.66
CA ALA A 176 3.48 6.08 16.91
C ALA A 176 3.30 7.56 17.26
N ILE A 177 3.33 7.85 18.56
CA ILE A 177 3.51 9.18 19.17
C ILE A 177 2.44 10.18 18.72
N GLY A 178 1.32 10.21 19.44
CA GLY A 178 0.33 11.28 19.33
C GLY A 178 -0.50 11.26 18.04
N LYS A 179 -0.41 10.21 17.22
CA LYS A 179 -1.30 9.99 16.08
C LYS A 179 -2.72 9.75 16.58
N LEU A 180 -3.66 10.29 15.82
CA LEU A 180 -5.09 10.13 16.04
C LEU A 180 -5.69 9.35 14.89
N SER A 181 -6.54 8.37 15.21
CA SER A 181 -7.35 7.66 14.21
C SER A 181 -8.75 8.25 14.11
N ARG A 182 -9.24 8.46 12.89
CA ARG A 182 -10.62 8.89 12.59
C ARG A 182 -11.56 7.73 12.27
N VAL A 183 -11.00 6.53 12.16
CA VAL A 183 -11.70 5.27 11.92
C VAL A 183 -11.27 4.26 12.99
N PRO A 184 -12.04 3.21 13.26
CA PRO A 184 -11.58 2.16 14.16
C PRO A 184 -10.24 1.59 13.65
N PRO A 185 -9.15 1.67 14.43
CA PRO A 185 -7.82 1.30 13.96
C PRO A 185 -7.74 -0.18 13.55
N GLN A 186 -8.53 -1.06 14.16
CA GLN A 186 -8.62 -2.46 13.78
C GLN A 186 -9.17 -2.70 12.35
N GLU A 187 -9.78 -1.69 11.72
CA GLU A 187 -10.23 -1.74 10.32
C GLU A 187 -9.16 -1.26 9.32
N ILE A 188 -7.98 -0.85 9.82
CA ILE A 188 -6.82 -0.52 8.99
C ILE A 188 -5.93 -1.76 8.92
N PHE A 189 -5.88 -2.40 7.75
CA PHE A 189 -5.22 -3.68 7.56
C PHE A 189 -3.86 -3.52 6.87
N TRP A 190 -2.90 -4.34 7.28
CA TRP A 190 -1.67 -4.54 6.51
C TRP A 190 -1.92 -5.38 5.28
N ALA A 191 -1.49 -4.87 4.14
CA ALA A 191 -1.70 -5.49 2.84
C ALA A 191 -0.41 -6.13 2.28
N GLY A 192 0.73 -5.90 2.94
CA GLY A 192 2.02 -6.42 2.52
C GLY A 192 2.84 -5.47 1.65
N PRO A 193 4.14 -5.79 1.47
CA PRO A 193 5.10 -4.90 0.82
C PRO A 193 4.86 -4.73 -0.69
N LYS A 194 4.08 -5.62 -1.32
CA LYS A 194 3.76 -5.55 -2.76
C LYS A 194 3.02 -4.26 -3.17
N TYR A 195 2.52 -3.49 -2.22
CA TYR A 195 1.80 -2.24 -2.46
C TYR A 195 2.68 -0.99 -2.39
N PHE A 196 3.98 -1.14 -2.12
CA PHE A 196 4.95 -0.06 -2.31
C PHE A 196 5.21 0.13 -3.80
N ALA A 197 4.94 1.34 -4.28
CA ALA A 197 5.13 1.73 -5.67
C ALA A 197 5.83 3.07 -5.71
N ALA A 198 6.73 3.24 -6.68
CA ALA A 198 7.49 4.46 -6.83
C ALA A 198 6.60 5.62 -7.28
N PRO A 199 6.39 6.65 -6.46
CA PRO A 199 5.72 7.86 -6.93
C PRO A 199 6.52 8.51 -8.07
N LEU A 200 5.85 8.85 -9.16
CA LEU A 200 6.45 9.63 -10.25
C LEU A 200 6.28 11.12 -9.94
N ARG A 201 7.38 11.85 -9.80
CA ARG A 201 7.34 13.25 -9.35
C ARG A 201 7.93 14.21 -10.35
N ARG A 202 7.16 15.25 -10.65
CA ARG A 202 7.52 16.39 -11.50
C ARG A 202 8.29 15.95 -12.77
N PRO A 203 7.80 14.94 -13.51
CA PRO A 203 8.44 14.57 -14.76
C PRO A 203 8.32 15.71 -15.76
N GLN A 204 9.28 15.82 -16.67
CA GLN A 204 9.17 16.76 -17.79
C GLN A 204 8.06 16.30 -18.73
N LEU A 205 6.94 17.03 -18.72
CA LEU A 205 5.77 16.68 -19.51
C LEU A 205 5.99 16.91 -21.00
N LEU A 206 5.40 16.04 -21.82
CA LEU A 206 5.40 16.14 -23.27
C LEU A 206 4.15 16.87 -23.76
N SER A 207 4.22 17.44 -24.96
CA SER A 207 3.01 17.79 -25.72
C SER A 207 2.36 16.53 -26.31
N ALA A 208 1.08 16.62 -26.68
CA ALA A 208 0.40 15.53 -27.38
C ALA A 208 1.16 15.06 -28.64
N ALA A 209 1.74 15.98 -29.41
CA ALA A 209 2.50 15.65 -30.62
C ALA A 209 3.82 14.91 -30.35
N GLN A 210 4.42 15.12 -29.17
CA GLN A 210 5.67 14.45 -28.77
C GLN A 210 5.42 13.04 -28.22
N ALA A 211 4.19 12.69 -27.84
CA ALA A 211 3.84 11.40 -27.27
C ALA A 211 3.62 10.30 -28.32
N SER A 212 4.61 10.10 -29.19
CA SER A 212 4.60 9.11 -30.28
C SER A 212 4.52 7.65 -29.80
N TYR A 213 4.76 7.40 -28.52
CA TYR A 213 4.65 6.09 -27.90
C TYR A 213 3.21 5.66 -27.62
N LEU A 214 2.25 6.60 -27.67
CA LEU A 214 0.83 6.34 -27.49
C LEU A 214 0.16 6.10 -28.84
N VAL A 215 -0.61 5.02 -28.93
CA VAL A 215 -1.52 4.76 -30.05
C VAL A 215 -2.94 5.23 -29.72
N PRO A 216 -3.78 5.49 -30.74
CA PRO A 216 -5.14 6.00 -30.56
C PRO A 216 -5.99 5.29 -29.49
N SER A 217 -5.86 3.97 -29.37
CA SER A 217 -6.64 3.12 -28.46
C SER A 217 -6.09 3.04 -27.03
N ASP A 218 -4.93 3.62 -26.74
CA ASP A 218 -4.36 3.56 -25.40
C ASP A 218 -5.26 4.25 -24.39
N LEU A 219 -5.44 3.63 -23.22
CA LEU A 219 -6.22 4.21 -22.14
C LEU A 219 -5.42 5.29 -21.42
N VAL A 220 -6.06 6.43 -21.19
CA VAL A 220 -5.54 7.55 -20.44
C VAL A 220 -6.57 8.03 -19.42
N PHE A 221 -6.06 8.59 -18.33
CA PHE A 221 -6.86 9.39 -17.41
C PHE A 221 -6.54 10.85 -17.64
N GLY A 222 -7.55 11.67 -17.88
CA GLY A 222 -7.40 13.08 -18.18
C GLY A 222 -7.88 13.96 -17.04
N ILE A 223 -7.18 15.08 -16.83
CA ILE A 223 -7.57 16.14 -15.90
C ILE A 223 -7.53 17.46 -16.65
N VAL A 224 -8.52 18.32 -16.41
CA VAL A 224 -8.51 19.72 -16.81
C VAL A 224 -8.64 20.58 -15.56
N ASP A 225 -7.76 21.55 -15.39
CA ASP A 225 -7.88 22.51 -14.29
C ASP A 225 -8.90 23.62 -14.59
N GLU A 226 -9.10 24.51 -13.61
CA GLU A 226 -10.04 25.63 -13.73
C GLU A 226 -9.64 26.66 -14.79
N SER A 227 -8.37 26.70 -15.21
CA SER A 227 -7.86 27.59 -16.27
C SER A 227 -7.99 26.98 -17.68
N GLY A 228 -8.37 25.70 -17.77
CA GLY A 228 -8.42 24.95 -19.03
C GLY A 228 -7.12 24.23 -19.39
N ALA A 229 -6.10 24.25 -18.52
CA ALA A 229 -4.89 23.46 -18.74
C ALA A 229 -5.21 21.97 -18.56
N ALA A 230 -4.86 21.17 -19.56
CA ALA A 230 -5.21 19.75 -19.61
C ALA A 230 -3.97 18.86 -19.53
N ILE A 231 -4.07 17.73 -18.83
CA ILE A 231 -3.03 16.70 -18.77
C ILE A 231 -3.62 15.29 -18.89
N ALA A 232 -2.92 14.41 -19.60
CA ALA A 232 -3.19 12.99 -19.67
C ALA A 232 -2.17 12.15 -18.88
N PHE A 233 -2.68 11.13 -18.20
CA PHE A 233 -1.95 10.12 -17.45
C PHE A 233 -2.17 8.76 -18.13
N PRO A 234 -1.22 8.29 -18.96
CA PRO A 234 -1.36 7.01 -19.63
C PRO A 234 -1.35 5.84 -18.65
N LEU A 235 -2.31 4.92 -18.80
CA LEU A 235 -2.48 3.77 -17.92
C LEU A 235 -1.18 2.97 -17.77
N ARG A 236 -0.46 2.77 -18.88
CA ARG A 236 0.82 2.04 -18.94
C ARG A 236 1.93 2.63 -18.06
N ILE A 237 1.85 3.91 -17.69
CA ILE A 237 2.81 4.56 -16.78
C ILE A 237 2.27 4.49 -15.34
N ILE A 238 1.04 4.94 -15.13
CA ILE A 238 0.49 5.09 -13.77
C ILE A 238 0.15 3.75 -13.09
N ALA A 239 -0.05 2.68 -13.86
CA ALA A 239 -0.20 1.33 -13.31
C ALA A 239 1.03 0.89 -12.48
N TRP A 240 2.22 1.43 -12.80
CA TRP A 240 3.46 1.12 -12.10
C TRP A 240 3.76 2.08 -10.95
N HIS A 241 3.52 3.37 -11.17
CA HIS A 241 3.87 4.39 -10.19
C HIS A 241 2.83 4.58 -9.10
N ASN A 242 1.55 4.37 -9.47
CA ASN A 242 0.35 4.53 -8.67
C ASN A 242 0.11 5.93 -8.08
N VAL A 243 1.13 6.67 -7.69
CA VAL A 243 1.06 8.08 -7.33
C VAL A 243 1.86 8.87 -8.34
N VAL A 244 1.27 9.94 -8.87
CA VAL A 244 1.95 10.88 -9.77
C VAL A 244 1.72 12.29 -9.27
N GLU A 245 2.80 13.04 -9.08
CA GLU A 245 2.77 14.45 -8.70
C GLU A 245 3.28 15.29 -9.89
N VAL A 246 2.43 16.17 -10.42
CA VAL A 246 2.72 17.02 -11.59
C VAL A 246 2.31 18.46 -11.34
N GLU A 247 2.90 19.40 -12.09
CA GLU A 247 2.40 20.77 -12.13
C GLU A 247 1.45 20.96 -13.31
N LEU A 248 0.26 21.48 -13.04
CA LEU A 248 -0.78 21.81 -14.01
C LEU A 248 -1.28 23.22 -13.72
N GLY A 249 -1.21 24.12 -14.71
CA GLY A 249 -1.62 25.53 -14.52
C GLY A 249 -0.88 26.27 -13.41
N GLY A 250 0.36 25.85 -13.08
CA GLY A 250 1.15 26.42 -11.99
C GLY A 250 0.78 25.91 -10.58
N ALA A 251 -0.13 24.93 -10.47
CA ALA A 251 -0.48 24.27 -9.22
C ALA A 251 -0.03 22.80 -9.22
N LEU A 252 0.37 22.29 -8.05
CA LEU A 252 0.67 20.87 -7.89
C LEU A 252 -0.64 20.06 -7.89
N VAL A 253 -0.66 19.02 -8.71
CA VAL A 253 -1.69 18.00 -8.78
C VAL A 253 -1.07 16.66 -8.36
N THR A 254 -1.73 16.00 -7.42
CA THR A 254 -1.42 14.62 -7.02
C THR A 254 -2.51 13.70 -7.55
N ALA A 255 -2.15 12.80 -8.45
CA ALA A 255 -3.01 11.76 -8.98
C ALA A 255 -2.67 10.42 -8.31
N PHE A 256 -3.70 9.66 -7.94
CA PHE A 256 -3.57 8.31 -7.42
C PHE A 256 -4.37 7.33 -8.26
N TYR A 257 -3.70 6.28 -8.74
CA TYR A 257 -4.26 5.16 -9.47
C TYR A 257 -4.35 3.93 -8.55
N ASP A 258 -5.57 3.40 -8.44
CA ASP A 258 -5.84 2.12 -7.78
C ASP A 258 -5.87 1.02 -8.84
N GLU A 259 -4.90 0.11 -8.78
CA GLU A 259 -4.76 -0.98 -9.74
C GLU A 259 -5.91 -2.00 -9.65
N GLN A 260 -6.42 -2.27 -8.44
CA GLN A 260 -7.48 -3.25 -8.24
C GLN A 260 -8.81 -2.75 -8.80
N LYS A 261 -9.12 -1.47 -8.53
CA LYS A 261 -10.36 -0.84 -9.01
C LYS A 261 -10.22 -0.30 -10.44
N LYS A 262 -9.00 -0.16 -10.94
CA LYS A 262 -8.66 0.44 -12.24
C LYS A 262 -9.19 1.87 -12.39
N THR A 263 -9.21 2.61 -11.29
CA THR A 263 -9.71 3.98 -11.20
C THR A 263 -8.61 4.94 -10.79
N MET A 264 -8.71 6.20 -11.21
CA MET A 264 -7.84 7.27 -10.76
C MET A 264 -8.64 8.36 -10.04
N VAL A 265 -8.07 8.85 -8.94
CA VAL A 265 -8.51 10.05 -8.23
C VAL A 265 -7.41 11.09 -8.32
N ALA A 266 -7.78 12.37 -8.29
CA ALA A 266 -6.80 13.43 -8.35
C ALA A 266 -7.17 14.59 -7.43
N TYR A 267 -6.13 15.23 -6.93
CA TYR A 267 -6.23 16.27 -5.93
C TYR A 267 -5.32 17.44 -6.28
N GLY A 268 -5.85 18.65 -6.15
CA GLY A 268 -5.03 19.86 -6.09
C GLY A 268 -4.40 20.03 -4.71
N SER A 269 -3.36 20.86 -4.64
CA SER A 269 -2.73 21.26 -3.38
C SER A 269 -3.72 21.85 -2.36
N LEU A 270 -3.44 21.67 -1.07
CA LEU A 270 -4.20 22.20 0.08
C LEU A 270 -4.10 23.74 0.23
N GLY A 271 -3.39 24.44 -0.66
CA GLY A 271 -3.15 25.88 -0.58
C GLY A 271 -1.85 26.23 0.16
N LYS A 272 -1.60 27.54 0.39
CA LYS A 272 -0.35 28.03 0.97
C LYS A 272 -0.17 27.51 2.41
N GLY A 273 0.94 26.82 2.66
CA GLY A 273 1.36 26.35 3.98
C GLY A 273 1.26 24.83 4.20
N PHE A 274 0.50 24.11 3.37
CA PHE A 274 0.40 22.66 3.43
C PHE A 274 1.03 22.03 2.19
N SER A 275 2.20 21.43 2.35
CA SER A 275 2.83 20.60 1.32
C SER A 275 2.85 19.15 1.80
N CYS A 276 1.85 18.38 1.40
CA CYS A 276 1.90 16.93 1.50
C CYS A 276 2.70 16.39 0.33
N GLN A 277 3.46 15.33 0.57
CA GLN A 277 4.17 14.61 -0.46
C GLN A 277 3.75 13.15 -0.37
N PHE A 278 2.88 12.72 -1.28
CA PHE A 278 2.19 11.46 -1.13
C PHE A 278 2.96 10.30 -1.76
N SER A 279 2.78 9.13 -1.15
CA SER A 279 3.13 7.82 -1.69
C SER A 279 2.03 6.81 -1.42
N SER A 280 2.10 5.68 -2.12
CA SER A 280 1.28 4.52 -1.82
C SER A 280 1.71 3.91 -0.49
N SER A 281 0.76 3.67 0.42
CA SER A 281 1.05 2.92 1.64
C SER A 281 0.79 1.43 1.45
N ALA A 282 1.31 0.61 2.37
CA ALA A 282 1.01 -0.81 2.47
C ALA A 282 -0.24 -1.11 3.34
N PHE A 283 -1.10 -0.10 3.58
CA PHE A 283 -2.30 -0.22 4.41
C PHE A 283 -3.59 -0.07 3.61
N LEU A 284 -4.61 -0.79 4.04
CA LEU A 284 -5.96 -0.77 3.47
C LEU A 284 -6.98 -0.28 4.49
N TYR A 285 -8.02 0.41 4.02
CA TYR A 285 -9.23 0.69 4.78
C TYR A 285 -10.44 0.55 3.87
N GLY A 286 -11.43 -0.25 4.25
CA GLY A 286 -12.62 -0.49 3.42
C GLY A 286 -12.30 -1.07 2.02
N GLY A 287 -11.25 -1.89 1.93
CA GLY A 287 -10.77 -2.44 0.66
C GLY A 287 -10.09 -1.43 -0.26
N GLU A 288 -9.75 -0.24 0.23
CA GLU A 288 -9.03 0.80 -0.51
C GLU A 288 -7.64 1.01 0.06
N ARG A 289 -6.67 1.16 -0.82
CA ARG A 289 -5.30 1.49 -0.43
C ARG A 289 -5.20 2.92 0.06
N LEU A 290 -4.53 3.07 1.19
CA LEU A 290 -4.28 4.37 1.79
C LEU A 290 -3.05 5.02 1.15
N LEU A 291 -3.08 6.34 1.07
CA LEU A 291 -1.91 7.16 0.76
C LEU A 291 -1.16 7.45 2.05
N THR A 292 0.15 7.60 1.99
CA THR A 292 0.93 8.17 3.08
C THR A 292 1.53 9.51 2.67
N ASP A 293 1.42 10.53 3.54
CA ASP A 293 2.21 11.74 3.41
C ASP A 293 3.58 11.50 4.04
N GLU A 294 4.63 11.54 3.25
CA GLU A 294 5.96 11.11 3.67
C GLU A 294 6.64 12.06 4.64
N ARG A 295 6.10 13.28 4.81
CA ARG A 295 6.62 14.24 5.80
C ARG A 295 6.03 14.02 7.18
N SER A 296 4.70 13.86 7.24
CA SER A 296 3.99 13.67 8.51
C SER A 296 3.78 12.19 8.85
N HIS A 297 4.09 11.28 7.94
CA HIS A 297 3.78 9.84 8.01
C HIS A 297 2.29 9.53 8.21
N SER A 298 1.40 10.50 7.99
CA SER A 298 -0.04 10.30 8.13
C SER A 298 -0.58 9.39 7.03
N LEU A 299 -1.62 8.62 7.33
CA LEU A 299 -2.35 7.76 6.39
C LEU A 299 -3.63 8.46 5.94
N TRP A 300 -3.92 8.46 4.64
CA TRP A 300 -5.02 9.18 4.03
C TRP A 300 -5.88 8.27 3.17
N SER A 301 -7.19 8.50 3.21
CA SER A 301 -8.13 7.87 2.29
C SER A 301 -7.96 8.49 0.91
N ALA A 302 -7.47 7.70 -0.04
CA ALA A 302 -7.34 8.13 -1.42
C ALA A 302 -8.68 8.55 -2.03
N ARG A 303 -9.80 7.96 -1.61
CA ARG A 303 -11.13 8.28 -2.13
C ARG A 303 -11.65 9.63 -1.63
N THR A 304 -11.43 9.95 -0.36
CA THR A 304 -12.03 11.15 0.27
C THR A 304 -11.05 12.32 0.36
N GLY A 305 -9.76 12.07 0.16
CA GLY A 305 -8.71 13.07 0.32
C GLY A 305 -8.56 13.56 1.76
N ARG A 306 -8.99 12.77 2.75
CA ARG A 306 -8.92 13.10 4.19
C ARG A 306 -7.94 12.17 4.91
N PRO A 307 -7.23 12.66 5.94
CA PRO A 307 -6.39 11.80 6.75
C PRO A 307 -7.27 10.87 7.59
N LEU A 308 -6.87 9.61 7.71
CA LEU A 308 -7.46 8.62 8.61
C LEU A 308 -6.63 8.45 9.88
N VAL A 309 -5.31 8.41 9.76
CA VAL A 309 -4.36 8.40 10.89
C VAL A 309 -3.42 9.57 10.72
N CYS A 310 -3.44 10.53 11.63
CA CYS A 310 -2.64 11.75 11.50
C CYS A 310 -2.36 12.45 12.81
N ASP A 311 -1.45 13.42 12.79
CA ASP A 311 -1.23 14.33 13.90
C ASP A 311 -2.44 15.26 14.10
N GLN A 312 -2.58 15.79 15.30
CA GLN A 312 -3.64 16.74 15.66
C GLN A 312 -3.74 17.94 14.70
N SER A 313 -2.61 18.42 14.15
CA SER A 313 -2.56 19.55 13.22
C SER A 313 -3.21 19.28 11.87
N LEU A 314 -3.38 18.00 11.49
CA LEU A 314 -4.01 17.57 10.24
C LEU A 314 -5.47 17.15 10.44
N GLN A 315 -6.00 17.24 11.67
CA GLN A 315 -7.42 16.99 11.91
C GLN A 315 -8.27 18.03 11.15
N GLY A 316 -9.22 17.54 10.35
CA GLY A 316 -10.07 18.38 9.51
C GLY A 316 -9.48 18.75 8.14
N ALA A 317 -8.21 18.41 7.86
CA ALA A 317 -7.63 18.61 6.54
C ALA A 317 -8.38 17.80 5.46
N GLN A 318 -8.54 18.38 4.28
CA GLN A 318 -9.17 17.73 3.13
C GLN A 318 -8.61 18.27 1.81
N LEU A 319 -8.17 17.37 0.95
CA LEU A 319 -7.67 17.69 -0.39
C LEU A 319 -8.81 18.16 -1.32
N LYS A 320 -8.50 19.11 -2.21
CA LYS A 320 -9.45 19.58 -3.23
C LYS A 320 -9.48 18.58 -4.38
N ALA A 321 -10.56 17.81 -4.50
CA ALA A 321 -10.72 16.84 -5.59
C ALA A 321 -10.80 17.53 -6.95
N LEU A 322 -10.17 16.92 -7.95
CA LEU A 322 -10.24 17.32 -9.35
C LEU A 322 -10.99 16.26 -10.16
N PRO A 323 -11.88 16.65 -11.09
CA PRO A 323 -12.53 15.69 -11.98
C PRO A 323 -11.51 14.93 -12.82
N VAL A 324 -11.71 13.61 -12.94
CA VAL A 324 -10.88 12.73 -13.76
C VAL A 324 -11.76 12.07 -14.82
N VAL A 325 -11.28 12.08 -16.06
CA VAL A 325 -11.95 11.43 -17.21
C VAL A 325 -11.12 10.22 -17.63
N ALA A 326 -11.69 9.02 -17.60
CA ALA A 326 -11.06 7.84 -18.20
C ALA A 326 -11.52 7.69 -19.64
N THR A 327 -10.59 7.67 -20.60
CA THR A 327 -10.94 7.58 -22.04
C THR A 327 -9.78 7.04 -22.87
N SER A 328 -9.98 6.92 -24.18
CA SER A 328 -8.90 6.62 -25.13
C SER A 328 -8.07 7.87 -25.44
N TRP A 329 -6.79 7.67 -25.75
CA TRP A 329 -5.88 8.76 -26.13
C TRP A 329 -6.43 9.58 -27.30
N ALA A 330 -7.00 8.93 -28.31
CA ALA A 330 -7.57 9.63 -29.46
C ALA A 330 -8.76 10.53 -29.09
N ALA A 331 -9.67 10.04 -28.24
CA ALA A 331 -10.80 10.84 -27.77
C ALA A 331 -10.33 12.02 -26.93
N TRP A 332 -9.36 11.79 -26.03
CA TRP A 332 -8.80 12.84 -25.19
C TRP A 332 -8.13 13.96 -25.99
N VAL A 333 -7.25 13.61 -26.94
CA VAL A 333 -6.54 14.61 -27.77
C VAL A 333 -7.49 15.38 -28.68
N LYS A 334 -8.56 14.73 -29.17
CA LYS A 334 -9.59 15.40 -29.97
C LYS A 334 -10.25 16.54 -29.19
N GLU A 335 -10.53 16.33 -27.90
CA GLU A 335 -11.16 17.33 -27.02
C GLU A 335 -10.13 18.32 -26.44
N HIS A 336 -8.90 17.87 -26.20
CA HIS A 336 -7.84 18.64 -25.55
C HIS A 336 -6.52 18.60 -26.35
N PRO A 337 -6.45 19.21 -27.54
CA PRO A 337 -5.28 19.12 -28.42
C PRO A 337 -4.00 19.73 -27.82
N ALA A 338 -4.15 20.69 -26.90
CA ALA A 338 -3.03 21.32 -26.19
C ALA A 338 -2.58 20.55 -24.94
N THR A 339 -3.15 19.36 -24.68
CA THR A 339 -2.87 18.59 -23.46
C THR A 339 -1.39 18.27 -23.31
N LYS A 340 -0.95 18.28 -22.05
CA LYS A 340 0.32 17.69 -21.64
C LYS A 340 0.14 16.21 -21.34
N VAL A 341 1.22 15.45 -21.40
CA VAL A 341 1.18 14.02 -21.10
C VAL A 341 2.48 13.57 -20.47
N LEU A 342 2.39 12.56 -19.61
CA LEU A 342 3.57 11.99 -18.97
C LEU A 342 4.58 11.49 -20.03
N PRO A 343 5.89 11.61 -19.78
CA PRO A 343 6.90 11.02 -20.65
C PRO A 343 7.01 9.51 -20.41
N ILE A 344 7.46 8.79 -21.42
CA ILE A 344 7.85 7.38 -21.25
C ILE A 344 9.22 7.24 -20.56
N GLU A 345 10.08 8.24 -20.73
CA GLU A 345 11.37 8.38 -20.05
C GLU A 345 11.11 8.99 -18.67
N THR A 346 10.75 8.14 -17.71
CA THR A 346 10.37 8.55 -16.34
C THR A 346 11.58 8.70 -15.41
N GLY A 347 12.77 8.29 -15.86
CA GLY A 347 13.98 8.18 -15.02
C GLY A 347 14.08 6.88 -14.22
N PHE A 348 13.13 5.95 -14.39
CA PHE A 348 13.18 4.61 -13.81
C PHE A 348 13.66 3.59 -14.85
N ASP A 349 14.41 2.58 -14.40
CA ASP A 349 14.86 1.46 -15.24
C ASP A 349 13.69 0.50 -15.53
N ARG A 350 12.82 0.93 -16.45
CA ARG A 350 11.61 0.22 -16.81
C ARG A 350 11.21 0.50 -18.26
N ASP A 351 10.88 -0.56 -18.99
CA ASP A 351 10.26 -0.44 -20.30
C ASP A 351 8.73 -0.29 -20.18
N TYR A 352 8.21 0.90 -20.51
CA TYR A 352 6.78 1.19 -20.57
C TYR A 352 6.20 1.01 -21.98
N ARG A 353 6.98 0.50 -22.95
CA ARG A 353 6.54 0.25 -24.33
C ARG A 353 5.84 -1.10 -24.48
N SER A 354 6.10 -2.04 -23.58
CA SER A 354 5.43 -3.35 -23.55
C SER A 354 3.93 -3.17 -23.28
N ARG A 355 3.09 -3.78 -24.11
CA ARG A 355 1.62 -3.72 -24.01
C ARG A 355 1.06 -4.90 -23.25
#